data_AF-A0A7G9R1E0-F1
#
_entry.id   AF-A0A7G9R1E0-F1
#
_cell.length_a   1.000
_cell.length_b   1.000
_cell.length_c   1.000
_cell.angle_alpha   90.00
_cell.angle_beta   90.00
_cell.angle_gamma   90.00
#
_symmetry.space_group_name_H-M   'P 1'
#
loop_
_entity.id
_entity.type
_entity.pdbx_description
1 polymer ?
#
loop_
_entity_poly.entity_id
_entity_poly.type
_entity_poly.pdbx_seq_one_letter_code
_entity_poly.pdbx_strand_id
1 'polypeptide(L)'
;MSAGRVVLGLAGAALVGWGLVLLAGLSGQLLEIAAWLAGGIVVHDALLAPLVLLLGALAARRVPSWLRPPLVRLLVVLGPLTLVAVPVLGRFGARADNPTLLDRPYLAGWLVVAALAVLGTALDAARRRRAVAGPVPPPTP
;
A
#
# COMPACT_ATOMS: atom_id res chain seq x y z
N MET A 1 9.30 29.26 1.00
CA MET A 1 8.89 27.96 0.43
C MET A 1 9.52 27.81 -0.94
N SER A 2 10.04 26.64 -1.33
CA SER A 2 10.64 26.46 -2.67
C SER A 2 9.57 26.51 -3.76
N ALA A 3 9.89 27.06 -4.93
CA ALA A 3 8.97 27.13 -6.08
C ALA A 3 8.36 25.76 -6.42
N GLY A 4 9.16 24.69 -6.36
CA GLY A 4 8.67 23.32 -6.60
C GLY A 4 7.60 22.85 -5.61
N ARG A 5 7.67 23.24 -4.33
CA ARG A 5 6.61 22.90 -3.36
C ARG A 5 5.31 23.63 -3.65
N VAL A 6 5.40 24.87 -4.10
CA VAL A 6 4.22 25.66 -4.50
C VAL A 6 3.57 25.05 -5.73
N VAL A 7 4.36 24.72 -6.75
CA VAL A 7 3.84 24.07 -7.98
C VAL A 7 3.16 22.75 -7.66
N LEU A 8 3.77 21.88 -6.87
CA LEU A 8 3.15 20.61 -6.45
C LEU A 8 1.87 20.83 -5.65
N GLY A 9 1.85 21.83 -4.76
CA GLY A 9 0.66 22.18 -3.99
C GLY A 9 -0.49 22.65 -4.88
N LEU A 10 -0.21 23.55 -5.83
CA LEU A 10 -1.21 24.04 -6.79
C LEU A 10 -1.71 22.93 -7.71
N ALA A 11 -0.82 22.08 -8.23
CA ALA A 11 -1.21 20.93 -9.05
C ALA A 11 -2.11 19.96 -8.27
N GLY A 12 -1.75 19.65 -7.01
CA GLY A 12 -2.58 18.82 -6.13
C GLY A 12 -3.95 19.44 -5.88
N ALA A 13 -4.00 20.74 -5.58
CA ALA A 13 -5.27 21.45 -5.37
C ALA A 13 -6.15 21.46 -6.63
N ALA A 14 -5.55 21.65 -7.81
CA ALA A 14 -6.26 21.58 -9.09
C ALA A 14 -6.84 20.18 -9.35
N LEU A 15 -6.08 19.11 -9.06
CA LEU A 15 -6.56 17.74 -9.19
C LEU A 15 -7.70 17.42 -8.21
N VAL A 16 -7.62 17.91 -6.98
CA VAL A 16 -8.72 17.78 -6.00
C VAL A 16 -9.97 18.53 -6.50
N GLY A 17 -9.82 19.78 -6.95
CA GLY A 17 -10.93 20.55 -7.51
C GLY A 17 -11.57 19.85 -8.70
N TRP A 18 -10.76 19.32 -9.62
CA TRP A 18 -11.23 18.52 -10.75
C TRP A 18 -11.99 17.27 -10.31
N GLY A 19 -11.46 16.54 -9.31
CA GLY A 19 -12.13 15.38 -8.73
C GLY A 19 -13.49 15.72 -8.11
N LEU A 20 -13.61 16.87 -7.43
CA LEU A 20 -14.87 17.35 -6.87
C LEU A 20 -15.91 17.69 -7.95
N VAL A 21 -15.46 18.27 -9.08
CA VAL A 21 -16.35 18.51 -10.23
C VAL A 21 -16.87 17.20 -10.80
N LEU A 22 -16.01 16.19 -10.96
CA LEU A 22 -16.43 14.86 -11.41
C LEU A 22 -17.40 14.20 -10.42
N LEU A 23 -17.13 14.32 -9.11
CA LEU A 23 -17.96 13.76 -8.06
C LEU A 23 -19.36 14.39 -8.04
N ALA A 24 -19.46 15.70 -8.26
CA ALA A 24 -20.75 16.40 -8.36
C ALA A 24 -21.63 15.88 -9.51
N GLY A 25 -21.03 15.30 -10.56
CA GLY A 25 -21.74 14.67 -11.66
C GLY A 25 -22.32 13.27 -11.35
N LEU A 26 -21.95 12.64 -10.23
CA LEU A 26 -22.37 11.28 -9.85
C LEU A 26 -23.65 11.27 -8.99
N SER A 27 -24.63 12.11 -9.32
CA SER A 27 -25.86 12.25 -8.54
C SER A 27 -26.53 10.89 -8.26
N GLY A 28 -26.78 10.60 -6.98
CA GLY A 28 -27.36 9.34 -6.52
C GLY A 28 -26.38 8.27 -6.02
N GLN A 29 -25.06 8.48 -6.10
CA GLN A 29 -24.04 7.52 -5.59
C GLN A 29 -23.18 8.10 -4.45
N LEU A 30 -23.46 9.33 -4.03
CA LEU A 30 -22.60 10.05 -3.07
C LEU A 30 -22.55 9.37 -1.70
N LEU A 31 -23.65 8.74 -1.28
CA LEU A 31 -23.71 8.05 0.01
C LEU A 31 -22.86 6.76 -0.01
N GLU A 32 -22.92 6.00 -1.10
CA GLU A 32 -22.13 4.79 -1.30
C GLU A 32 -20.64 5.13 -1.39
N ILE A 33 -20.29 6.20 -2.11
CA ILE A 33 -18.92 6.71 -2.19
C ILE A 33 -18.44 7.14 -0.81
N ALA A 34 -19.24 7.92 -0.07
CA ALA A 34 -18.90 8.35 1.28
C ALA A 34 -18.74 7.16 2.24
N ALA A 35 -19.63 6.17 2.17
CA ALA A 35 -19.54 4.96 2.95
C ALA A 35 -18.29 4.14 2.62
N TRP A 36 -17.91 4.05 1.33
CA TRP A 36 -16.69 3.36 0.92
C TRP A 36 -15.42 4.07 1.40
N LEU A 37 -15.36 5.41 1.27
CA LEU A 37 -14.25 6.22 1.75
C LEU A 37 -14.11 6.13 3.27
N ALA A 38 -15.21 6.34 4.01
CA ALA A 38 -15.22 6.26 5.46
C ALA A 38 -14.92 4.84 5.96
N GLY A 39 -15.52 3.82 5.34
CA GLY A 39 -15.28 2.42 5.64
C GLY A 39 -13.81 2.02 5.45
N GLY A 40 -13.18 2.49 4.36
CA GLY A 40 -11.76 2.30 4.11
C GLY A 40 -10.88 2.90 5.22
N ILE A 41 -11.16 4.13 5.63
CA ILE A 41 -10.45 4.80 6.74
C ILE A 41 -10.62 4.02 8.03
N VAL A 42 -11.86 3.67 8.39
CA VAL A 42 -12.16 2.93 9.62
C VAL A 42 -11.44 1.59 9.65
N VAL A 43 -11.50 0.80 8.56
CA VAL A 43 -10.81 -0.49 8.50
C VAL A 43 -9.29 -0.32 8.55
N HIS A 44 -8.75 0.71 7.89
CA HIS A 44 -7.32 1.00 7.94
C HIS A 44 -6.87 1.34 9.36
N ASP A 45 -7.52 2.29 10.02
CA ASP A 45 -7.10 2.82 11.31
C ASP A 45 -7.44 1.87 12.47
N ALA A 46 -8.58 1.19 12.42
CA ALA A 46 -9.03 0.32 13.50
C ALA A 46 -8.46 -1.10 13.43
N LEU A 47 -8.08 -1.58 12.23
CA LEU A 47 -7.60 -2.96 12.05
C LEU A 47 -6.17 -3.00 11.51
N LEU A 48 -5.91 -2.35 10.37
CA LEU A 48 -4.62 -2.49 9.71
C LEU A 48 -3.49 -1.84 10.52
N ALA A 49 -3.67 -0.61 10.98
CA ALA A 49 -2.66 0.09 11.77
C ALA A 49 -2.31 -0.68 13.07
N PRO A 50 -3.27 -1.13 13.90
CA PRO A 50 -2.98 -1.97 15.07
C PRO A 50 -2.27 -3.28 14.72
N LEU A 51 -2.67 -3.94 13.63
CA LEU A 51 -2.02 -5.17 13.18
C LEU A 51 -0.55 -4.92 12.78
N VAL A 52 -0.28 -3.85 12.02
CA VAL A 52 1.09 -3.47 11.64
C VAL A 52 1.93 -3.14 12.88
N LEU A 53 1.36 -2.43 13.86
CA LEU A 53 2.03 -2.13 15.12
C LEU A 53 2.33 -3.41 15.92
N LEU A 54 1.37 -4.34 16.02
CA LEU A 54 1.55 -5.61 16.71
C LEU A 54 2.65 -6.46 16.06
N LEU A 55 2.61 -6.60 14.73
CA LEU A 55 3.63 -7.33 13.97
C LEU A 55 5.00 -6.66 14.09
N GLY A 56 5.04 -5.32 14.06
CA GLY A 56 6.25 -4.53 14.29
C GLY A 56 6.83 -4.75 15.69
N ALA A 57 5.99 -4.76 16.73
CA ALA A 57 6.39 -5.02 18.11
C ALA A 57 6.91 -6.45 18.29
N LEU A 58 6.27 -7.45 17.67
CA LEU A 58 6.74 -8.83 17.67
C LEU A 58 8.07 -8.96 16.93
N ALA A 59 8.20 -8.32 15.76
CA ALA A 59 9.44 -8.28 14.99
C ALA A 59 10.57 -7.61 15.78
N ALA A 60 10.30 -6.56 16.54
CA ALA A 60 11.30 -5.91 17.38
C ALA A 60 11.94 -6.87 18.41
N ARG A 61 11.20 -7.88 18.87
CA ARG A 61 11.68 -8.88 19.84
C ARG A 61 12.38 -10.08 19.21
N ARG A 62 12.08 -10.41 17.94
CA ARG A 62 12.49 -11.69 17.32
C ARG A 62 13.31 -11.55 16.05
N VAL A 63 13.34 -10.37 15.44
CA VAL A 63 13.93 -10.14 14.12
C VAL A 63 15.20 -9.28 14.23
N PRO A 64 16.28 -9.60 13.49
CA PRO A 64 17.49 -8.76 13.43
C PRO A 64 17.19 -7.31 13.00
N SER A 65 17.93 -6.35 13.56
CA SER A 65 17.71 -4.91 13.32
C SER A 65 17.72 -4.52 11.84
N TRP A 66 18.56 -5.16 11.02
CA TRP A 66 18.64 -4.90 9.58
C TRP A 66 17.39 -5.31 8.78
N LEU A 67 16.59 -6.25 9.30
CA LEU A 67 15.40 -6.78 8.62
C LEU A 67 14.10 -6.09 9.07
N ARG A 68 14.09 -5.40 10.22
CA ARG A 68 12.86 -4.76 10.74
C ARG A 68 12.30 -3.68 9.81
N PRO A 69 13.08 -2.68 9.33
CA PRO A 69 12.54 -1.63 8.48
C PRO A 69 11.98 -2.14 7.12
N PRO A 70 12.65 -3.07 6.41
CA PRO A 70 12.11 -3.68 5.19
C PRO A 70 10.75 -4.37 5.40
N LEU A 71 10.58 -5.10 6.51
CA LEU A 71 9.32 -5.79 6.81
C LEU A 71 8.18 -4.81 7.12
N VAL A 72 8.46 -3.73 7.87
CA VAL A 72 7.45 -2.69 8.13
C VAL A 72 7.03 -2.01 6.83
N ARG A 73 7.99 -1.69 5.94
CA ARG A 73 7.66 -1.15 4.61
C ARG A 73 6.78 -2.09 3.79
N LEU A 74 7.08 -3.40 3.82
CA LEU A 74 6.27 -4.39 3.12
C LEU A 74 4.82 -4.36 3.59
N LEU A 75 4.59 -4.33 4.91
CA LEU A 75 3.26 -4.30 5.49
C LEU A 75 2.52 -2.99 5.17
N VAL A 76 3.21 -1.86 5.22
CA VAL A 76 2.64 -0.53 4.89
C VAL A 76 2.25 -0.44 3.40
N VAL A 77 2.94 -1.17 2.52
CA VAL A 77 2.60 -1.21 1.08
C VAL A 77 1.50 -2.22 0.80
N LEU A 78 1.70 -3.48 1.21
CA LEU A 78 0.78 -4.56 0.87
C LEU A 78 -0.52 -4.51 1.66
N GLY A 79 -0.52 -4.02 2.89
CA GLY A 79 -1.73 -3.93 3.71
C GLY A 79 -2.82 -3.08 3.04
N PRO A 80 -2.58 -1.79 2.77
CA PRO A 80 -3.58 -0.92 2.14
C PRO A 80 -3.92 -1.35 0.72
N LEU A 81 -2.93 -1.81 -0.05
CA LEU A 81 -3.17 -2.33 -1.39
C LEU A 81 -4.12 -3.54 -1.37
N THR A 82 -3.94 -4.44 -0.42
CA THR A 82 -4.80 -5.61 -0.24
C THR A 82 -6.20 -5.17 0.18
N LEU A 83 -6.31 -4.21 1.10
CA LEU A 83 -7.61 -3.68 1.54
C LEU A 83 -8.42 -3.12 0.36
N VAL A 84 -7.78 -2.31 -0.50
CA VAL A 84 -8.41 -1.76 -1.70
C VAL A 84 -8.72 -2.85 -2.75
N ALA A 85 -7.94 -3.93 -2.77
CA ALA A 85 -8.16 -5.05 -3.69
C ALA A 85 -9.28 -6.01 -3.26
N VAL A 86 -9.74 -5.97 -2.00
CA VAL A 86 -10.78 -6.88 -1.47
C VAL A 86 -12.02 -6.96 -2.38
N PRO A 87 -12.62 -5.85 -2.86
CA PRO A 87 -13.81 -5.90 -3.70
C PRO A 87 -13.61 -6.70 -4.99
N VAL A 88 -12.49 -6.48 -5.68
CA VAL A 88 -12.21 -7.13 -6.96
C VAL A 88 -11.76 -8.58 -6.79
N LEU A 89 -11.05 -8.90 -5.71
CA LEU A 89 -10.66 -10.26 -5.37
C LEU A 89 -11.86 -11.11 -4.95
N GLY A 90 -12.78 -10.54 -4.17
CA GLY A 90 -14.03 -11.18 -3.76
C GLY A 90 -15.12 -11.16 -4.83
N ARG A 91 -14.88 -10.49 -5.96
CA ARG A 91 -15.85 -10.22 -7.02
C ARG A 91 -17.14 -9.56 -6.51
N PHE A 92 -17.05 -8.75 -5.47
CA PHE A 92 -18.21 -8.05 -4.91
C PHE A 92 -18.72 -7.02 -5.92
N GLY A 93 -20.01 -7.08 -6.23
CA GLY A 93 -20.64 -6.27 -7.27
C GLY A 93 -20.62 -6.87 -8.67
N ALA A 94 -20.20 -8.13 -8.84
CA ALA A 94 -20.38 -8.85 -10.11
C ALA A 94 -21.84 -8.85 -10.55
N ARG A 95 -22.08 -8.63 -11.84
CA ARG A 95 -23.40 -8.50 -12.45
C ARG A 95 -23.53 -9.46 -13.62
N ALA A 96 -24.58 -10.28 -13.62
CA ALA A 96 -24.79 -11.29 -14.67
C ALA A 96 -25.10 -10.66 -16.03
N ASP A 97 -25.76 -9.49 -16.02
CA ASP A 97 -26.07 -8.65 -17.17
C ASP A 97 -24.89 -7.82 -17.67
N ASN A 98 -23.77 -7.79 -16.93
CA ASN A 98 -22.55 -7.10 -17.34
C ASN A 98 -21.30 -7.94 -17.02
N PRO A 99 -20.97 -8.92 -17.88
CA PRO A 99 -19.88 -9.87 -17.63
C PRO A 99 -18.49 -9.24 -17.66
N THR A 100 -18.32 -8.03 -18.23
CA THR A 100 -17.02 -7.35 -18.32
C THR A 100 -16.63 -6.58 -17.06
N LEU A 101 -17.58 -6.38 -16.12
CA LEU A 101 -17.36 -5.57 -14.92
C LEU A 101 -16.22 -6.09 -14.02
N LEU A 102 -16.00 -7.41 -14.02
CA LEU A 102 -14.95 -8.08 -13.23
C LEU A 102 -14.32 -9.23 -14.04
N ASP A 103 -13.96 -8.98 -15.29
CA ASP A 103 -13.42 -10.00 -16.20
C ASP A 103 -11.91 -10.24 -16.08
N ARG A 104 -11.19 -9.35 -15.38
CA ARG A 104 -9.73 -9.43 -15.25
C ARG A 104 -9.30 -10.49 -14.22
N PRO A 105 -8.11 -11.10 -14.41
CA PRO A 105 -7.55 -12.04 -13.43
C PRO A 105 -6.95 -11.27 -12.23
N TYR A 106 -7.80 -10.64 -11.42
CA TYR A 106 -7.40 -9.77 -10.31
C TYR A 106 -6.49 -10.47 -9.30
N LEU A 107 -6.73 -11.77 -9.05
CA LEU A 107 -5.85 -12.56 -8.18
C LEU A 107 -4.43 -12.65 -8.74
N ALA A 108 -4.27 -12.95 -10.03
CA ALA A 108 -2.95 -13.01 -10.66
C ALA A 108 -2.26 -11.64 -10.64
N GLY A 109 -3.01 -10.57 -10.95
CA GLY A 109 -2.48 -9.20 -10.88
C GLY A 109 -2.01 -8.82 -9.46
N TRP A 110 -2.82 -9.14 -8.45
CA TRP A 110 -2.45 -8.88 -7.05
C TRP A 110 -1.23 -9.71 -6.62
N LEU A 111 -1.16 -10.99 -7.00
CA LEU A 111 -0.01 -11.86 -6.70
C LEU A 111 1.28 -11.34 -7.33
N VAL A 112 1.23 -10.81 -8.56
CA VAL A 112 2.39 -10.18 -9.20
C VAL A 112 2.85 -8.97 -8.41
N VAL A 113 1.94 -8.08 -8.00
CA VAL A 113 2.31 -6.91 -7.18
C VAL A 113 2.86 -7.33 -5.82
N ALA A 114 2.26 -8.34 -5.18
CA ALA A 114 2.74 -8.91 -3.93
C ALA A 114 4.16 -9.48 -4.07
N ALA A 115 4.42 -10.24 -5.14
CA ALA A 115 5.73 -10.79 -5.43
C ALA A 115 6.78 -9.70 -5.65
N LEU A 116 6.44 -8.63 -6.39
CA LEU A 116 7.33 -7.49 -6.60
C LEU A 116 7.64 -6.74 -5.30
N ALA A 117 6.64 -6.54 -4.43
CA ALA A 117 6.85 -5.92 -3.12
C ALA A 117 7.75 -6.77 -2.23
N VAL A 118 7.53 -8.09 -2.18
CA VAL A 118 8.38 -9.04 -1.45
C VAL A 118 9.81 -9.04 -1.99
N LEU A 119 9.98 -9.04 -3.32
CA LEU A 119 11.29 -8.96 -3.96
C LEU A 119 12.01 -7.66 -3.60
N GLY A 120 11.32 -6.52 -3.67
CA GLY A 120 11.86 -5.22 -3.26
C GLY A 120 12.32 -5.23 -1.79
N THR A 121 11.51 -5.80 -0.90
CA THR A 121 11.84 -5.99 0.52
C THR A 121 13.05 -6.89 0.72
N ALA A 122 13.16 -8.00 -0.02
CA ALA A 122 14.30 -8.91 0.06
C ALA A 122 15.60 -8.23 -0.40
N LEU A 123 15.55 -7.45 -1.49
CA LEU A 123 16.69 -6.69 -2.00
C LEU A 123 17.15 -5.62 -1.00
N ASP A 124 16.23 -4.87 -0.42
CA ASP A 124 16.51 -3.86 0.59
C ASP A 124 17.06 -4.49 1.89
N ALA A 125 16.50 -5.61 2.33
CA ALA A 125 17.02 -6.37 3.47
C ALA A 125 18.45 -6.89 3.21
N ALA A 126 18.73 -7.42 2.01
CA ALA A 126 20.07 -7.88 1.63
C ALA A 126 21.08 -6.73 1.61
N ARG A 127 20.70 -5.57 1.07
CA ARG A 127 21.53 -4.34 1.09
C ARG A 127 21.86 -3.91 2.52
N ARG A 128 20.87 -3.90 3.40
CA ARG A 128 21.04 -3.53 4.82
C ARG A 128 21.91 -4.52 5.58
N ARG A 129 21.73 -5.83 5.34
CA ARG A 129 22.56 -6.87 5.95
C ARG A 129 24.04 -6.69 5.59
N ARG A 130 24.34 -6.37 4.32
CA ARG A 130 25.72 -6.10 3.87
C ARG A 130 26.32 -4.86 4.55
N ALA A 131 25.54 -3.80 4.70
CA ALA A 131 25.99 -2.59 5.39
C ALA A 131 26.34 -2.84 6.87
N VAL A 132 25.61 -3.73 7.54
CA VAL A 132 25.88 -4.11 8.94
C VAL A 132 27.08 -5.06 9.08
N ALA A 133 27.34 -5.93 8.09
CA ALA A 133 28.43 -6.89 8.15
C ALA A 133 29.84 -6.26 8.03
N GLY A 134 29.95 -5.04 7.48
CA GLY A 134 31.22 -4.37 7.24
C GLY A 134 32.11 -5.06 6.18
N PRO A 135 33.17 -4.41 5.68
CA PRO A 135 34.20 -5.07 4.87
C PRO A 135 34.95 -6.12 5.69
N VAL A 136 35.26 -7.28 5.10
CA VAL A 136 36.16 -8.26 5.73
C VAL A 136 37.55 -7.63 5.87
N PRO A 137 38.17 -7.59 7.07
CA PRO A 137 39.53 -7.08 7.23
C PRO A 137 40.51 -7.87 6.35
N PRO A 138 41.54 -7.21 5.78
CA PRO A 138 42.58 -7.94 5.06
C PRO A 138 43.27 -8.95 5.99
N PRO A 139 43.74 -10.10 5.47
CA PRO A 139 44.49 -11.06 6.27
C PRO A 139 45.72 -10.37 6.89
N THR A 140 45.95 -10.57 8.18
CA THR A 140 47.20 -10.10 8.81
C THR A 140 48.36 -10.91 8.26
N PRO A 141 49.50 -10.26 7.94
CA PRO A 141 50.69 -10.93 7.44
C PRO A 141 51.32 -11.89 8.46
#